data_AF-A0A0P7I3R7-F1
#
_entry.id   AF-A0A0P7I3R7-F1
#
_cell.length_a   1.000
_cell.length_b   1.000
_cell.length_c   1.000
_cell.angle_alpha   90.00
_cell.angle_beta   90.00
_cell.angle_gamma   90.00
#
_symmetry.space_group_name_H-M   'P 1'
#
loop_
_entity.id
_entity.type
_entity.pdbx_description
1 polymer ?
#
loop_
_entity_poly.entity_id
_entity_poly.type
_entity_poly.pdbx_seq_one_letter_code
_entity_poly.pdbx_strand_id
1 'polypeptide(L)'
;MPDDNRFAGLSDADEGADDAEEPADEEAEEGGGPAFEFDATTAKSIYVRPETLETLEDAEFEVEMLLRREHGIRDVTGREFHDAAVRVLADHPEEVVEQILAERDAE
;
A
#
# COMPACT_ATOMS: atom_id res chain seq x y z
N MET A 1 -57.58 2.84 16.17
CA MET A 1 -57.66 1.57 16.92
C MET A 1 -56.63 0.64 16.32
N PRO A 2 -55.79 -0.03 17.12
CA PRO A 2 -54.57 0.37 17.84
C PRO A 2 -53.31 0.13 16.96
N ASP A 3 -52.27 0.97 17.05
CA ASP A 3 -51.01 0.75 17.80
C ASP A 3 -50.21 -0.49 17.36
N ASP A 4 -49.03 -0.27 16.75
CA ASP A 4 -47.80 -0.68 17.44
C ASP A 4 -46.54 -0.05 16.83
N ASN A 5 -46.03 0.87 17.64
CA ASN A 5 -44.68 1.41 17.69
C ASN A 5 -43.59 0.35 17.54
N ARG A 6 -42.69 0.55 16.57
CA ARG A 6 -41.33 -0.05 16.63
C ARG A 6 -40.18 0.92 16.35
N PHE A 7 -40.46 2.20 16.11
CA PHE A 7 -39.44 3.24 15.89
C PHE A 7 -39.36 4.24 17.04
N ALA A 8 -39.40 3.74 18.27
CA ALA A 8 -39.07 4.52 19.46
C ALA A 8 -37.91 3.84 20.17
N GLY A 9 -36.70 4.36 19.99
CA GLY A 9 -35.54 3.82 20.67
C GLY A 9 -34.23 4.47 20.26
N LEU A 10 -34.02 5.68 20.81
CA LEU A 10 -32.73 6.22 21.23
C LEU A 10 -31.86 6.87 20.14
N SER A 11 -32.09 8.17 20.02
CA SER A 11 -31.04 9.18 19.86
C SER A 11 -29.96 9.05 20.95
N ASP A 12 -28.75 9.43 20.56
CA ASP A 12 -27.64 9.92 21.39
C ASP A 12 -27.06 8.99 22.46
N ALA A 13 -25.89 8.46 22.13
CA ALA A 13 -24.81 8.30 23.09
C ALA A 13 -23.49 8.66 22.38
N ASP A 14 -23.12 9.92 22.55
CA ASP A 14 -21.78 10.47 22.46
C ASP A 14 -20.79 9.72 23.37
N GLU A 15 -19.51 9.98 23.14
CA GLU A 15 -18.35 9.75 24.00
C GLU A 15 -17.59 8.41 23.90
N GLY A 16 -16.31 8.53 23.52
CA GLY A 16 -15.24 7.73 24.14
C GLY A 16 -14.38 6.91 23.20
N ALA A 17 -13.40 7.56 22.56
CA ALA A 17 -12.11 6.92 22.33
C ALA A 17 -11.45 6.64 23.69
N ASP A 18 -10.96 5.42 23.96
CA ASP A 18 -9.52 5.13 24.18
C ASP A 18 -9.30 3.66 24.62
N ASP A 19 -8.05 3.24 24.41
CA ASP A 19 -7.33 2.12 25.05
C ASP A 19 -7.51 0.66 24.57
N ALA A 20 -6.66 0.32 23.60
CA ALA A 20 -5.61 -0.70 23.66
C ALA A 20 -5.75 -1.87 24.65
N GLU A 21 -5.65 -3.10 24.10
CA GLU A 21 -4.74 -4.16 24.57
C GLU A 21 -4.80 -5.33 23.56
N GLU A 22 -3.85 -5.37 22.63
CA GLU A 22 -3.58 -6.56 21.80
C GLU A 22 -2.53 -7.43 22.54
N PRO A 23 -2.73 -8.75 22.70
CA PRO A 23 -1.77 -9.57 23.40
C PRO A 23 -0.53 -9.78 22.52
N ALA A 24 0.64 -9.46 23.07
CA ALA A 24 1.93 -9.83 22.51
C ALA A 24 2.14 -11.34 22.69
N ASP A 25 2.04 -12.11 21.61
CA ASP A 25 2.57 -13.47 21.54
C ASP A 25 3.97 -13.43 20.90
N GLU A 26 4.98 -13.52 21.78
CA GLU A 26 6.37 -13.79 21.44
C GLU A 26 6.56 -15.28 21.14
N GLU A 27 6.47 -15.69 19.88
CA GLU A 27 7.06 -16.94 19.41
C GLU A 27 7.90 -16.69 18.16
N ALA A 28 9.19 -16.46 18.39
CA ALA A 28 10.21 -16.38 17.35
C ALA A 28 10.45 -17.78 16.75
N GLU A 29 9.81 -18.05 15.61
CA GLU A 29 10.12 -19.18 14.74
C GLU A 29 11.35 -18.86 13.88
N GLU A 30 12.47 -19.53 14.17
CA GLU A 30 13.67 -19.56 13.33
C GLU A 30 13.38 -20.27 12.00
N GLY A 31 13.09 -19.50 10.94
CA GLY A 31 13.22 -19.99 9.57
C GLY A 31 12.25 -19.37 8.55
N GLY A 32 12.76 -18.44 7.73
CA GLY A 32 12.11 -18.03 6.48
C GLY A 32 11.24 -16.77 6.56
N GLY A 33 11.65 -15.77 7.35
CA GLY A 33 11.03 -14.44 7.32
C GLY A 33 11.29 -13.71 5.99
N PRO A 34 10.48 -12.68 5.67
CA PRO A 34 10.66 -11.85 4.48
C PRO A 34 12.05 -11.22 4.42
N ALA A 35 12.54 -10.87 3.23
CA ALA A 35 13.89 -10.33 3.02
C ALA A 35 14.18 -9.05 3.83
N PHE A 36 13.16 -8.40 4.39
CA PHE A 36 13.25 -7.22 5.22
C PHE A 36 12.37 -7.34 6.48
N GLU A 37 12.95 -6.98 7.62
CA GLU A 37 12.27 -6.85 8.92
C GLU A 37 11.17 -5.77 8.90
N PHE A 38 10.11 -5.97 9.69
CA PHE A 38 8.88 -5.15 9.66
C PHE A 38 9.09 -3.69 10.15
N ASP A 39 10.10 -3.43 10.98
CA ASP A 39 10.38 -2.14 11.65
C ASP A 39 11.18 -1.12 10.80
N ALA A 40 11.56 -1.46 9.56
CA ALA A 40 12.52 -0.68 8.77
C ALA A 40 11.90 0.22 7.67
N THR A 41 10.64 0.65 7.81
CA THR A 41 9.97 1.42 6.73
C THR A 41 9.20 2.64 7.22
N THR A 42 9.19 3.68 6.39
CA THR A 42 8.40 4.90 6.62
C THR A 42 7.34 5.02 5.54
N ALA A 43 6.08 5.09 5.95
CA ALA A 43 4.98 5.34 5.03
C ALA A 43 5.06 6.76 4.46
N LYS A 44 4.92 6.88 3.14
CA LYS A 44 4.87 8.17 2.44
C LYS A 44 3.78 8.13 1.39
N SER A 45 2.84 9.08 1.47
CA SER A 45 1.82 9.26 0.44
C SER A 45 2.37 10.07 -0.74
N ILE A 46 2.07 9.63 -1.96
CA ILE A 46 2.42 10.32 -3.21
C ILE A 46 1.15 10.70 -3.96
N TYR A 47 1.17 11.85 -4.64
CA TYR A 47 0.04 12.31 -5.46
C TYR A 47 0.30 11.94 -6.91
N VAL A 48 -0.54 11.09 -7.47
CA VAL A 48 -0.49 10.65 -8.87
C VAL A 48 -1.88 10.80 -9.49
N ARG A 49 -1.93 11.00 -10.81
CA ARG A 49 -3.20 11.00 -11.55
C ARG A 49 -3.74 9.55 -11.60
N PRO A 50 -5.06 9.31 -11.61
CA PRO A 50 -5.63 7.96 -11.64
C PRO A 50 -5.08 7.09 -12.78
N GLU A 51 -4.94 7.64 -13.97
CA GLU A 51 -4.37 6.94 -15.13
C GLU A 51 -2.91 6.52 -14.95
N THR A 52 -2.15 7.29 -14.16
CA THR A 52 -0.76 6.94 -13.81
C THR A 52 -0.72 5.84 -12.76
N LEU A 53 -1.68 5.81 -11.83
CA LEU A 53 -1.80 4.74 -10.86
C LEU A 53 -2.14 3.41 -11.54
N GLU A 54 -3.09 3.40 -12.47
CA GLU A 54 -3.44 2.20 -13.25
C GLU A 54 -2.22 1.64 -14.00
N THR A 55 -1.40 2.52 -14.59
CA THR A 55 -0.16 2.10 -15.28
C THR A 55 0.87 1.48 -14.32
N LEU A 56 0.94 1.98 -13.08
CA LEU A 56 1.82 1.41 -12.05
C LEU A 56 1.35 0.02 -11.60
N GLU A 57 0.03 -0.17 -11.43
CA GLU A 57 -0.56 -1.47 -11.06
C GLU A 57 -0.31 -2.53 -12.14
N ASP A 58 -0.42 -2.15 -13.42
CA ASP A 58 -0.06 -3.02 -14.55
C ASP A 58 1.44 -3.40 -14.52
N ALA A 59 2.31 -2.42 -14.22
CA ALA A 59 3.75 -2.66 -14.08
C ALA A 59 4.09 -3.56 -12.89
N GLU A 60 3.39 -3.42 -11.76
CA GLU A 60 3.54 -4.31 -10.60
C GLU A 60 3.23 -5.76 -10.97
N PHE A 61 2.11 -5.98 -11.68
CA PHE A 61 1.73 -7.30 -12.17
C PHE A 61 2.77 -7.89 -13.13
N GLU A 62 3.31 -7.08 -14.04
CA GLU A 62 4.35 -7.53 -14.97
C GLU A 62 5.63 -7.95 -14.23
N VAL A 63 6.07 -7.16 -13.25
CA VAL A 63 7.22 -7.48 -12.40
C VAL A 63 7.01 -8.81 -11.66
N GLU A 64 5.83 -9.01 -11.06
CA GLU A 64 5.51 -10.25 -10.36
C GLU A 64 5.55 -11.46 -11.32
N MET A 65 5.01 -11.30 -12.53
CA MET A 65 5.03 -12.34 -13.56
C MET A 65 6.46 -12.69 -14.02
N LEU A 66 7.33 -11.69 -14.19
CA LEU A 66 8.73 -11.90 -14.52
C LEU A 66 9.47 -12.62 -13.38
N LEU A 67 9.30 -12.18 -12.14
CA LEU A 67 9.86 -12.83 -10.95
C LEU A 67 9.43 -14.29 -10.86
N ARG A 68 8.15 -14.57 -11.12
CA ARG A 68 7.62 -15.93 -11.12
C ARG A 68 8.19 -16.79 -12.24
N ARG A 69 8.27 -16.26 -13.45
CA ARG A 69 8.69 -17.02 -14.64
C ARG A 69 10.20 -17.28 -14.65
N GLU A 70 10.99 -16.27 -14.31
CA GLU A 70 12.44 -16.29 -14.48
C GLU A 70 13.18 -16.71 -13.21
N HIS A 71 12.61 -16.37 -12.05
CA HIS A 71 13.26 -16.60 -10.75
C HIS A 71 12.48 -17.56 -9.85
N GLY A 72 11.27 -17.96 -10.24
CA GLY A 72 10.41 -18.84 -9.44
C GLY A 72 9.87 -18.20 -8.15
N ILE A 73 10.04 -16.88 -8.00
CA ILE A 73 9.59 -16.11 -6.83
C ILE A 73 8.11 -15.80 -6.96
N ARG A 74 7.36 -15.88 -5.86
CA ARG A 74 5.93 -15.64 -5.78
C ARG A 74 5.60 -14.81 -4.56
N ASP A 75 4.37 -14.32 -4.49
CA ASP A 75 3.81 -13.67 -3.31
C ASP A 75 4.65 -12.46 -2.89
N VAL A 76 5.10 -11.68 -3.89
CA VAL A 76 5.86 -10.45 -3.68
C VAL A 76 4.97 -9.47 -2.94
N THR A 77 5.45 -8.95 -1.82
CA THR A 77 4.68 -7.98 -1.06
C THR A 77 4.70 -6.63 -1.77
N GLY A 78 3.61 -5.86 -1.69
CA GLY A 78 3.60 -4.49 -2.22
C GLY A 78 4.73 -3.63 -1.63
N ARG A 79 5.20 -3.93 -0.41
CA ARG A 79 6.36 -3.26 0.19
C ARG A 79 7.66 -3.54 -0.59
N GLU A 80 7.93 -4.79 -0.93
CA GLU A 80 9.12 -5.16 -1.72
C GLU A 80 9.08 -4.51 -3.10
N PHE A 81 7.91 -4.52 -3.74
CA PHE A 81 7.71 -3.83 -5.01
C PHE A 81 7.95 -2.32 -4.89
N HIS A 82 7.28 -1.65 -3.95
CA HIS A 82 7.42 -0.20 -3.77
C HIS A 82 8.87 0.22 -3.44
N ASP A 83 9.54 -0.52 -2.56
CA ASP A 83 10.93 -0.22 -2.18
C ASP A 83 11.89 -0.41 -3.37
N ALA A 84 11.73 -1.48 -4.15
CA ALA A 84 12.50 -1.68 -5.38
C ALA A 84 12.19 -0.61 -6.43
N ALA A 85 10.92 -0.29 -6.66
CA ALA A 85 10.48 0.72 -7.62
C ALA A 85 11.02 2.11 -7.27
N VAL A 86 11.00 2.48 -5.99
CA VAL A 86 11.55 3.76 -5.52
C VAL A 86 13.07 3.82 -5.68
N ARG A 87 13.80 2.71 -5.47
CA ARG A 87 15.25 2.67 -5.74
C ARG A 87 15.55 2.85 -7.23
N VAL A 88 14.83 2.16 -8.11
CA VAL A 88 14.96 2.35 -9.56
C VAL A 88 14.66 3.80 -9.92
N LEU A 89 13.57 4.38 -9.43
CA LEU A 89 13.26 5.80 -9.67
C LEU A 89 14.38 6.74 -9.21
N ALA A 90 14.98 6.48 -8.05
CA ALA A 90 16.06 7.29 -7.50
C ALA A 90 17.36 7.21 -8.32
N ASP A 91 17.60 6.08 -9.00
CA ASP A 91 18.76 5.86 -9.87
C ASP A 91 18.55 6.42 -11.30
N HIS A 92 17.33 6.85 -11.63
CA HIS A 92 16.95 7.38 -12.95
C HIS A 92 16.37 8.82 -12.89
N PRO A 93 17.06 9.79 -12.26
CA PRO A 93 16.52 11.14 -12.08
C PRO A 93 16.36 11.93 -13.39
N GLU A 94 17.19 11.67 -14.40
CA GLU A 94 17.10 12.33 -15.71
C GLU A 94 15.78 11.99 -16.42
N GLU A 95 15.32 10.74 -16.35
CA GLU A 95 14.05 10.32 -16.96
C GLU A 95 12.86 11.03 -16.30
N VAL A 96 12.94 11.29 -14.99
CA VAL A 96 11.92 12.07 -14.27
C VAL A 96 11.91 13.53 -14.77
N VAL A 97 13.07 14.12 -14.99
CA VAL A 97 13.17 15.49 -15.55
C VAL A 97 12.57 15.54 -16.95
N GLU A 98 12.91 14.57 -17.80
CA GLU A 98 12.37 14.47 -19.16
C GLU A 98 10.85 14.36 -19.16
N GLN A 99 10.26 13.51 -18.30
CA GLN A 99 8.82 13.38 -18.19
C GLN A 99 8.15 14.70 -17.76
N ILE A 100 8.73 15.41 -16.79
CA ILE A 100 8.19 16.71 -16.34
C ILE A 100 8.25 17.75 -17.46
N LEU A 101 9.33 17.80 -18.22
CA LEU A 101 9.46 18.72 -19.35
C LEU A 101 8.47 18.39 -20.46
N ALA A 102 8.32 17.11 -20.81
CA ALA A 102 7.37 16.65 -21.82
C ALA A 102 5.92 17.05 -21.48
N GLU A 103 5.51 16.92 -20.22
CA GLU A 103 4.16 17.32 -19.78
C GLU A 103 3.97 18.85 -19.82
N ARG A 104 5.01 19.63 -19.51
CA ARG A 104 4.95 21.10 -19.58
C ARG A 104 4.94 21.64 -21.00
N ASP A 105 5.65 20.99 -21.92
CA ASP A 105 5.66 21.37 -23.33
C ASP A 105 4.38 20.92 -24.07
N ALA A 106 3.60 20.02 -23.45
CA ALA A 106 2.30 19.58 -23.95
C ALA A 106 1.11 20.47 -23.53
N GLU A 107 1.30 21.38 -22.56
CA GLU A 107 0.36 22.46 -22.18
C GLU A 107 0.46 23.68 -23.09
#